data_AF-A0AAV2JXL4-F1
#
_entry.id   AF-A0AAV2JXL4-F1
#
_cell.length_a   1.000
_cell.length_b   1.000
_cell.length_c   1.000
_cell.angle_alpha   90.00
_cell.angle_beta   90.00
_cell.angle_gamma   90.00
#
_symmetry.space_group_name_H-M   'P 1'
#
loop_
_entity.id
_entity.type
_entity.pdbx_description
1 polymer ?
#
loop_
_entity_poly.entity_id
_entity_poly.type
_entity_poly.pdbx_seq_one_letter_code
_entity_poly.pdbx_strand_id
1 'polypeptide(L)'
;MIHERIQERQKQLDLLQCQAGTVICCANTAVDETDTVFTLISRLLERTKAQAKEHIRSQQEAEEHRLKELQNKVQEDITTLKTKCYKLEKLSQCEDLGSILIFPSLSEVEEAPELSISEATPPTFIDLVVNAVADFRDKLQNTDALSRAADEEDPKLSAVAWTTPPQMNEQEQAMQAYQQQLQAMAAETWLNLQNSSLYISGRPSNTIGIYVDVEAGVVCFYSVGREVALIHTINTRFTRPQLAAIWLKEAADCAEICNITPH
;
A
#
# COMPACT_ATOMS: atom_id res chain seq x y z
N MET A 1 -26.40 -48.97 -15.31
CA MET A 1 -26.21 -47.73 -16.11
C MET A 1 -26.77 -46.46 -15.45
N ILE A 2 -28.10 -46.26 -15.33
CA ILE A 2 -28.63 -44.99 -14.76
C ILE A 2 -28.30 -44.84 -13.27
N HIS A 3 -28.45 -45.92 -12.49
CA HIS A 3 -28.16 -45.91 -11.05
C HIS A 3 -26.69 -45.59 -10.73
N GLU A 4 -25.74 -46.18 -11.48
CA GLU A 4 -24.30 -45.88 -11.34
C GLU A 4 -23.99 -44.43 -11.67
N ARG A 5 -24.64 -43.88 -12.70
CA ARG A 5 -24.46 -42.47 -13.09
C ARG A 5 -25.02 -41.50 -12.04
N ILE A 6 -26.11 -41.87 -11.37
CA ILE A 6 -26.65 -41.11 -10.23
C ILE A 6 -25.66 -41.14 -9.05
N GLN A 7 -25.13 -42.31 -8.70
CA GLN A 7 -24.13 -42.42 -7.62
C GLN A 7 -22.85 -41.61 -7.91
N GLU A 8 -22.37 -41.63 -9.15
CA GLU A 8 -21.20 -40.84 -9.56
C GLU A 8 -21.45 -39.35 -9.45
N ARG A 9 -22.63 -38.87 -9.90
CA ARG A 9 -23.00 -37.45 -9.75
C ARG A 9 -23.18 -37.04 -8.30
N GLN A 10 -23.65 -37.94 -7.42
CA GLN A 10 -23.72 -37.66 -5.99
C GLN A 10 -22.33 -37.47 -5.37
N LYS A 11 -21.35 -38.32 -5.71
CA LYS A 11 -19.96 -38.15 -5.26
C LYS A 11 -19.36 -36.83 -5.76
N GLN A 12 -19.64 -36.45 -7.01
CA GLN A 12 -19.20 -35.17 -7.56
C GLN A 12 -19.82 -33.99 -6.81
N LEU A 13 -21.11 -34.08 -6.46
CA LEU A 13 -21.80 -33.05 -5.69
C LEU A 13 -21.20 -32.90 -4.29
N ASP A 14 -20.95 -34.02 -3.60
CA ASP A 14 -20.35 -34.02 -2.26
C ASP A 14 -18.92 -33.43 -2.29
N LEU A 15 -18.14 -33.74 -3.33
CA LEU A 15 -16.82 -33.14 -3.56
C LEU A 15 -16.91 -31.63 -3.79
N LEU A 16 -17.82 -31.17 -4.65
CA LEU A 16 -18.02 -29.75 -4.92
C LEU A 16 -18.46 -28.98 -3.67
N GLN A 17 -19.31 -29.58 -2.83
CA GLN A 17 -19.72 -28.99 -1.56
C GLN A 17 -18.55 -28.90 -0.58
N CYS A 18 -17.71 -29.94 -0.49
CA CYS A 18 -16.50 -29.91 0.31
C CYS A 18 -15.53 -28.82 -0.16
N GLN A 19 -15.29 -28.71 -1.47
CA GLN A 19 -14.44 -27.67 -2.04
C GLN A 19 -14.99 -26.27 -1.77
N ALA A 20 -16.30 -26.05 -1.94
CA ALA A 20 -16.94 -24.78 -1.61
C ALA A 20 -16.74 -24.43 -0.12
N GLY A 21 -16.90 -25.40 0.78
CA GLY A 21 -16.63 -25.22 2.21
C GLY A 21 -15.18 -24.82 2.49
N THR A 22 -14.21 -25.50 1.89
CA THR A 22 -12.79 -25.16 2.02
C THR A 22 -12.49 -23.74 1.54
N VAL A 23 -13.03 -23.34 0.39
CA VAL A 23 -12.85 -21.97 -0.14
C VAL A 23 -13.39 -20.93 0.85
N ILE A 24 -14.57 -21.17 1.42
CA ILE A 24 -15.16 -20.26 2.43
C ILE A 24 -14.27 -20.17 3.66
N CYS A 25 -13.79 -21.30 4.19
CA CYS A 25 -12.91 -21.32 5.35
C CYS A 25 -11.60 -20.58 5.08
N CYS A 26 -10.93 -20.86 3.96
CA CYS A 26 -9.69 -20.19 3.58
C CYS A 26 -9.89 -18.68 3.40
N ALA A 27 -10.99 -18.27 2.76
CA ALA A 27 -11.30 -16.85 2.59
C ALA A 27 -11.49 -16.15 3.94
N ASN A 28 -12.24 -16.76 4.86
CA ASN A 28 -12.45 -16.19 6.19
C ASN A 28 -11.14 -16.09 6.99
N THR A 29 -10.32 -17.14 6.98
CA THR A 29 -9.00 -17.11 7.64
C THR A 29 -8.10 -16.02 7.06
N ALA A 30 -8.06 -15.87 5.74
CA ALA A 30 -7.28 -14.82 5.10
C ALA A 30 -7.77 -13.40 5.48
N VAL A 31 -9.08 -13.22 5.63
CA VAL A 31 -9.67 -11.96 6.13
C VAL A 31 -9.26 -11.71 7.59
N ASP A 32 -9.37 -12.71 8.47
CA ASP A 32 -9.01 -12.58 9.88
C ASP A 32 -7.50 -12.28 10.08
N GLU A 33 -6.64 -12.93 9.32
CA GLU A 33 -5.19 -12.66 9.30
C GLU A 33 -4.89 -11.25 8.80
N THR A 34 -5.60 -10.81 7.75
CA THR A 34 -5.49 -9.45 7.22
C THR A 34 -5.86 -8.42 8.29
N ASP A 35 -7.01 -8.58 8.95
CA ASP A 35 -7.46 -7.69 10.01
C ASP A 35 -6.47 -7.63 11.17
N THR A 36 -5.85 -8.76 11.51
CA THR A 36 -4.81 -8.85 12.53
C THR A 36 -3.58 -8.01 12.15
N VAL A 37 -3.08 -8.16 10.92
CA VAL A 37 -1.92 -7.39 10.43
C VAL A 37 -2.22 -5.89 10.39
N PHE A 38 -3.36 -5.48 9.85
CA PHE A 38 -3.73 -4.06 9.80
C PHE A 38 -3.95 -3.46 11.20
N THR A 39 -4.43 -4.25 12.15
CA THR A 39 -4.51 -3.84 13.56
C THR A 39 -3.13 -3.59 14.15
N LEU A 40 -2.14 -4.47 13.90
CA LEU A 40 -0.76 -4.29 14.35
C LEU A 40 -0.12 -3.03 13.75
N ILE A 41 -0.27 -2.82 12.44
CA ILE A 41 0.24 -1.63 11.75
C ILE A 41 -0.36 -0.34 12.33
N SER A 42 -1.68 -0.33 12.56
CA SER A 42 -2.37 0.82 13.13
C SER A 42 -1.85 1.17 14.53
N ARG A 43 -1.60 0.15 15.36
CA ARG A 43 -1.02 0.33 16.70
C ARG A 43 0.41 0.86 16.65
N LEU A 44 1.26 0.30 15.78
CA LEU A 44 2.62 0.76 15.58
C LEU A 44 2.67 2.22 15.13
N LEU A 45 1.81 2.60 14.19
CA LEU A 45 1.70 3.98 13.71
C LEU A 45 1.33 4.95 14.85
N GLU A 46 0.31 4.63 15.64
CA GLU A 46 -0.11 5.47 16.76
C GLU A 46 0.98 5.56 17.84
N ARG A 47 1.73 4.48 18.09
CA ARG A 47 2.87 4.50 19.02
C ARG A 47 4.00 5.41 18.53
N THR A 48 4.44 5.28 17.29
CA THR A 48 5.51 6.13 16.74
C THR A 48 5.07 7.60 16.70
N LYS A 49 3.80 7.87 16.39
CA LYS A 49 3.22 9.22 16.49
C LYS A 49 3.26 9.78 17.91
N ALA A 50 2.92 8.97 18.93
CA ALA A 50 3.01 9.38 20.33
C ALA A 50 4.45 9.69 20.73
N GLN A 51 5.39 8.83 20.37
CA GLN A 51 6.83 9.02 20.63
C GLN A 51 7.37 10.29 19.97
N ALA A 52 7.03 10.53 18.70
CA ALA A 52 7.44 11.74 17.99
C ALA A 52 6.90 13.01 18.67
N LYS A 53 5.63 13.00 19.11
CA LYS A 53 5.03 14.13 19.84
C LYS A 53 5.72 14.39 21.18
N GLU A 54 6.02 13.33 21.92
CA GLU A 54 6.72 13.43 23.21
C GLU A 54 8.13 14.01 23.02
N HIS A 55 8.88 13.51 22.03
CA HIS A 55 10.22 14.00 21.72
C HIS A 55 10.22 15.47 21.27
N ILE A 56 9.25 15.89 20.46
CA ILE A 56 9.11 17.31 20.07
C ILE A 56 8.85 18.17 21.30
N ARG A 57 7.94 17.73 22.18
CA ARG A 57 7.57 18.48 23.39
C ARG A 57 8.74 18.60 24.36
N SER A 58 9.44 17.50 24.64
CA SER A 58 10.59 17.53 25.55
C SER A 58 11.72 18.42 25.02
N GLN A 59 11.98 18.38 23.70
CA GLN A 59 12.97 19.25 23.07
C GLN A 59 12.56 20.73 23.16
N GLN A 60 11.27 21.04 22.93
CA GLN A 60 10.75 22.39 23.09
C GLN A 60 10.94 22.89 24.52
N GLU A 61 10.53 22.11 25.53
CA GLU A 61 10.64 22.47 26.95
C GLU A 61 12.10 22.70 27.36
N ALA A 62 13.03 21.86 26.89
CA ALA A 62 14.46 22.01 27.15
C ALA A 62 15.05 23.31 26.57
N GLU A 63 14.70 23.65 25.32
CA GLU A 63 15.15 24.89 24.69
C GLU A 63 14.51 26.13 25.33
N GLU A 64 13.22 26.07 25.70
CA GLU A 64 12.56 27.15 26.42
C GLU A 64 13.21 27.42 27.78
N HIS A 65 13.53 26.36 28.53
CA HIS A 65 14.25 26.45 29.79
C HIS A 65 15.63 27.11 29.61
N ARG A 66 16.40 26.65 28.62
CA ARG A 66 17.74 27.19 28.29
C ARG A 66 17.66 28.68 27.93
N LEU A 67 16.68 29.07 27.11
CA LEU A 67 16.47 30.47 26.73
C LEU A 67 16.06 31.33 27.93
N LYS A 68 15.24 30.77 28.84
CA LYS A 68 14.82 31.49 30.06
C LYS A 68 15.98 31.76 31.01
N GLU A 69 16.86 30.79 31.21
CA GLU A 69 18.07 30.99 32.01
C GLU A 69 18.98 32.07 31.43
N LEU A 70 19.20 32.05 30.10
CA LEU A 70 20.01 33.07 29.43
C LEU A 70 19.37 34.46 29.54
N GLN A 71 18.04 34.54 29.39
CA GLN A 71 17.29 35.78 29.60
C GLN A 71 17.51 36.34 31.00
N ASN A 72 17.43 35.49 32.04
CA ASN A 72 17.62 35.91 33.42
C ASN A 72 19.04 36.44 33.66
N LYS A 73 20.07 35.77 33.11
CA LYS A 73 21.47 36.22 33.20
C LYS A 73 21.67 37.60 32.57
N VAL A 74 21.20 37.78 31.33
CA VAL A 74 21.28 39.08 30.64
C VAL A 74 20.53 40.17 31.42
N GLN A 75 19.39 39.84 32.02
CA GLN A 75 18.61 40.78 32.81
C GLN A 75 19.34 41.22 34.09
N GLU A 76 20.08 40.32 34.75
CA GLU A 76 20.92 40.59 35.92
C GLU A 76 22.16 41.43 35.56
N ASP A 77 22.78 41.17 34.41
CA ASP A 77 23.89 41.99 33.93
C ASP A 77 23.44 43.43 33.66
N ILE A 78 22.26 43.61 33.04
CA ILE A 78 21.68 44.94 32.80
C ILE A 78 21.42 45.68 34.11
N THR A 79 20.86 45.04 35.15
CA THR A 79 20.59 45.71 36.43
C THR A 79 21.89 46.06 37.16
N THR A 80 22.89 45.18 37.09
CA THR A 80 24.23 45.42 37.63
C THR A 80 24.90 46.61 36.94
N LEU A 81 24.90 46.64 35.60
CA LEU A 81 25.46 47.73 34.81
C LEU A 81 24.74 49.06 35.07
N LYS A 82 23.39 49.09 35.08
CA LYS A 82 22.60 50.28 35.43
C LYS A 82 22.99 50.84 36.81
N THR A 83 23.18 49.96 37.78
CA THR A 83 23.58 50.36 39.14
C THR A 83 24.99 50.96 39.17
N LYS A 84 25.94 50.36 38.42
CA LYS A 84 27.30 50.91 38.27
C LYS A 84 27.27 52.28 37.59
N CYS A 85 26.50 52.46 36.51
CA CYS A 85 26.34 53.75 35.83
C CYS A 85 25.78 54.83 36.76
N TYR A 86 24.72 54.54 37.53
CA TYR A 86 24.16 55.49 38.49
C TYR A 86 25.19 55.93 39.54
N LYS A 87 26.01 55.01 40.06
CA LYS A 87 27.09 55.32 41.01
C LYS A 87 28.15 56.23 40.39
N LEU A 88 28.56 55.94 39.15
CA LEU A 88 29.52 56.78 38.42
C LEU A 88 28.99 58.18 38.16
N GLU A 89 27.72 58.32 37.76
CA GLU A 89 27.07 59.62 37.54
C GLU A 89 27.00 60.43 38.83
N LYS A 90 26.61 59.80 39.95
CA LYS A 90 26.63 60.42 41.28
C LYS A 90 28.01 60.93 41.70
N LEU A 91 29.07 60.19 41.38
CA LEU A 91 30.45 60.59 41.70
C LEU A 91 30.93 61.73 40.80
N SER A 92 30.55 61.76 39.52
CA SER A 92 30.93 62.83 38.59
C SER A 92 30.39 64.22 38.99
N GLN A 93 29.30 64.26 39.77
CA GLN A 93 28.69 65.48 40.28
C GLN A 93 29.38 66.03 41.55
N CYS A 94 30.38 65.33 42.09
CA CYS A 94 31.13 65.76 43.27
C CYS A 94 32.39 66.54 42.81
N GLU A 95 32.42 67.86 42.99
CA GLU A 95 33.50 68.76 42.52
C GLU A 95 34.83 68.63 43.30
N ASP A 96 34.90 67.78 44.33
CA ASP A 96 36.07 67.71 45.20
C ASP A 96 37.13 66.73 44.66
N LEU A 97 38.13 67.31 43.98
CA LEU A 97 39.30 66.68 43.34
C LEU A 97 40.11 65.74 44.28
N GLY A 98 39.86 65.75 45.60
CA GLY A 98 40.46 64.81 46.57
C GLY A 98 39.89 63.38 46.53
N SER A 99 38.72 63.17 45.93
CA SER A 99 38.03 61.87 45.93
C SER A 99 38.46 60.93 44.80
N ILE A 100 39.22 61.43 43.82
CA ILE A 100 39.77 60.65 42.69
C ILE A 100 40.86 59.65 43.16
N LEU A 101 41.54 59.92 44.27
CA LEU A 101 42.65 59.10 44.77
C LEU A 101 42.25 57.96 45.72
N ILE A 102 40.95 57.78 46.04
CA ILE A 102 40.50 56.83 47.07
C ILE A 102 39.90 55.54 46.48
N PHE A 103 39.72 55.41 45.17
CA PHE A 103 39.04 54.25 44.58
C PHE A 103 39.88 53.39 43.63
N PRO A 104 40.72 52.48 44.16
CA PRO A 104 41.27 51.36 43.39
C PRO A 104 40.19 50.39 42.88
N SER A 105 39.05 50.30 43.58
CA SER A 105 37.99 49.30 43.34
C SER A 105 37.11 49.53 42.11
N LEU A 106 37.30 50.62 41.37
CA LEU A 106 36.60 50.88 40.10
C LEU A 106 37.46 50.58 38.87
N SER A 107 38.77 50.37 39.06
CA SER A 107 39.70 50.02 37.97
C SER A 107 39.66 48.53 37.62
N GLU A 108 38.95 47.72 38.41
CA GLU A 108 38.55 46.35 38.04
C GLU A 108 37.34 46.46 37.11
N VAL A 109 37.57 47.07 35.94
CA VAL A 109 36.81 46.74 34.73
C VAL A 109 37.30 45.33 34.37
N GLU A 110 36.90 44.35 35.17
CA GLU A 110 36.83 42.99 34.68
C GLU A 110 35.82 43.10 33.54
N GLU A 111 36.32 43.01 32.30
CA GLU A 111 35.50 42.79 31.12
C GLU A 111 34.52 41.71 31.51
N ALA A 112 33.25 42.09 31.71
CA ALA A 112 32.21 41.12 32.00
C ALA A 112 32.34 40.05 30.92
N PRO A 113 32.51 38.77 31.27
CA PRO A 113 32.82 37.72 30.30
C PRO A 113 31.79 37.85 29.20
N GLU A 114 32.24 38.18 27.98
CA GLU A 114 31.36 38.47 26.86
C GLU A 114 30.36 37.33 26.80
N LEU A 115 29.09 37.62 27.10
CA LEU A 115 28.04 36.65 26.94
C LEU A 115 28.00 36.37 25.45
N SER A 116 28.68 35.30 25.05
CA SER A 116 28.58 34.74 23.71
C SER A 116 27.17 34.19 23.59
N ILE A 117 26.22 35.09 23.32
CA ILE A 117 24.98 34.76 22.66
C ILE A 117 25.40 34.40 21.24
N SER A 118 26.05 33.25 21.08
CA SER A 118 26.14 32.59 19.79
C SER A 118 24.70 32.51 19.31
N GLU A 119 24.44 32.99 18.10
CA GLU A 119 23.16 32.84 17.40
C GLU A 119 22.91 31.33 17.23
N ALA A 120 22.53 30.67 18.31
CA ALA A 120 22.19 29.27 18.33
C ALA A 120 20.85 29.20 17.62
N THR A 121 20.91 28.93 16.31
CA THR A 121 19.75 28.60 15.50
C THR A 121 18.93 27.54 16.24
N PRO A 122 17.64 27.77 16.49
CA PRO A 122 16.80 26.79 17.16
C PRO A 122 16.84 25.45 16.41
N PRO A 123 16.82 24.31 17.12
CA PRO A 123 16.73 23.01 16.48
C PRO A 123 15.48 22.92 15.61
N THR A 124 15.66 22.43 14.39
CA THR A 124 14.58 22.22 13.42
C THR A 124 13.75 21.00 13.82
N PHE A 125 12.57 21.22 14.42
CA PHE A 125 11.63 20.15 14.81
C PHE A 125 11.22 19.25 13.63
N ILE A 126 11.38 19.73 12.39
CA ILE A 126 11.16 18.94 11.17
C ILE A 126 12.08 17.73 11.10
N ASP A 127 13.34 17.85 11.51
CA ASP A 127 14.29 16.73 11.45
C ASP A 127 13.87 15.61 12.42
N LEU A 128 13.26 15.96 13.55
CA LEU A 128 12.68 14.98 14.49
C LEU A 128 11.53 14.19 13.86
N VAL A 129 10.67 14.88 13.12
CA VAL A 129 9.56 14.24 12.39
C VAL A 129 10.11 13.35 11.27
N VAL A 130 11.08 13.84 10.49
CA VAL A 130 11.71 13.09 9.39
C VAL A 130 12.37 11.82 9.92
N ASN A 131 13.13 11.91 11.02
CA ASN A 131 13.77 10.77 11.65
C ASN A 131 12.75 9.77 12.22
N ALA A 132 11.67 10.24 12.87
CA ALA A 132 10.62 9.36 13.38
C ALA A 132 9.86 8.62 12.26
N VAL A 133 9.63 9.29 11.13
CA VAL A 133 9.00 8.69 9.94
C VAL A 133 9.95 7.67 9.28
N ALA A 134 11.25 7.95 9.26
CA ALA A 134 12.25 7.00 8.78
C ALA A 134 12.31 5.74 9.67
N ASP A 135 12.36 5.92 11.00
CA ASP A 135 12.34 4.81 11.95
C ASP A 135 11.05 3.96 11.85
N PHE A 136 9.88 4.59 11.65
CA PHE A 136 8.64 3.86 11.39
C PHE A 136 8.71 3.03 10.09
N ARG A 137 9.27 3.59 9.02
CA ARG A 137 9.47 2.89 7.75
C ARG A 137 10.39 1.68 7.93
N ASP A 138 11.51 1.85 8.62
CA ASP A 138 12.48 0.79 8.85
C ASP A 138 11.87 -0.35 9.69
N LYS A 139 11.05 0.00 10.69
CA LYS A 139 10.25 -0.97 11.47
C LYS A 139 9.22 -1.72 10.63
N LEU A 140 8.57 -1.06 9.66
CA LEU A 140 7.65 -1.72 8.73
C LEU A 140 8.35 -2.67 7.76
N GLN A 141 9.57 -2.35 7.33
CA GLN A 141 10.31 -3.19 6.38
C GLN A 141 10.95 -4.43 7.05
N ASN A 142 11.06 -4.45 8.37
CA ASN A 142 11.64 -5.55 9.12
C ASN A 142 10.55 -6.50 9.67
N THR A 143 10.34 -7.63 9.00
CA THR A 143 9.37 -8.67 9.38
C THR A 143 9.61 -9.23 10.78
N ASP A 144 10.87 -9.32 11.22
CA ASP A 144 11.22 -9.78 12.57
C ASP A 144 10.92 -8.71 13.63
N ALA A 145 10.92 -7.43 13.25
CA ALA A 145 10.51 -6.33 14.14
C ALA A 145 8.99 -6.27 14.33
N LEU A 146 8.23 -6.58 13.28
CA LEU A 146 6.79 -6.76 13.35
C LEU A 146 6.40 -7.95 14.26
N SER A 147 7.13 -9.06 14.17
CA SER A 147 6.94 -10.21 15.08
C SER A 147 7.26 -9.85 16.53
N ARG A 148 8.40 -9.21 16.81
CA ARG A 148 8.76 -8.82 18.18
C ARG A 148 7.78 -7.83 18.82
N ALA A 149 7.24 -6.89 18.03
CA ALA A 149 6.20 -5.98 18.51
C ALA A 149 4.88 -6.70 18.81
N ALA A 150 4.61 -7.83 18.14
CA ALA A 150 3.48 -8.70 18.47
C ALA A 150 3.76 -9.54 19.74
N ASP A 151 4.99 -10.01 19.91
CA ASP A 151 5.44 -10.83 21.05
C ASP A 151 5.48 -10.05 22.38
N GLU A 152 5.83 -8.77 22.35
CA GLU A 152 5.90 -7.92 23.55
C GLU A 152 4.52 -7.56 24.14
N GLU A 153 3.45 -7.66 23.36
CA GLU A 153 2.16 -7.04 23.71
C GLU A 153 0.98 -8.04 23.80
N ASP A 154 1.00 -9.19 23.10
CA ASP A 154 -0.01 -10.24 23.30
C ASP A 154 0.52 -11.65 22.95
N PRO A 155 0.70 -12.57 23.91
CA PRO A 155 1.21 -13.92 23.65
C PRO A 155 0.29 -14.76 22.75
N LYS A 156 -0.98 -14.36 22.53
CA LYS A 156 -1.89 -14.99 21.54
C LYS A 156 -1.60 -14.57 20.10
N LEU A 157 -0.91 -13.45 19.87
CA LEU A 157 -0.52 -12.96 18.54
C LEU A 157 0.74 -13.65 18.00
N SER A 158 1.55 -14.28 18.87
CA SER A 158 2.70 -15.10 18.46
C SER A 158 2.30 -16.39 17.71
N ALA A 159 1.02 -16.76 17.77
CA ALA A 159 0.46 -17.90 17.05
C ALA A 159 0.16 -17.61 15.57
N VAL A 160 0.26 -16.34 15.13
CA VAL A 160 0.28 -16.02 13.70
C VAL A 160 1.63 -16.51 13.17
N ALA A 161 1.62 -17.73 12.65
CA ALA A 161 2.80 -18.29 12.02
C ALA A 161 3.12 -17.43 10.79
N TRP A 162 4.11 -16.55 10.91
CA TRP A 162 4.73 -15.83 9.79
C TRP A 162 5.38 -16.76 8.76
N THR A 163 5.21 -18.08 8.90
CA THR A 163 5.82 -19.09 8.06
C THR A 163 5.04 -19.22 6.77
N THR A 164 5.71 -18.84 5.68
CA THR A 164 5.59 -19.30 4.29
C THR A 164 4.17 -19.50 3.74
N PRO A 165 3.83 -18.88 2.58
CA PRO A 165 2.60 -19.20 1.86
C PRO A 165 2.40 -20.72 1.81
N PRO A 166 1.19 -21.24 2.09
CA PRO A 166 0.94 -22.67 2.07
C PRO A 166 1.55 -23.25 0.79
N GLN A 167 2.41 -24.26 0.93
CA GLN A 167 3.05 -24.88 -0.22
C GLN A 167 1.96 -25.32 -1.19
N MET A 168 1.87 -24.59 -2.29
CA MET A 168 0.91 -24.81 -3.36
C MET A 168 1.05 -26.26 -3.81
N ASN A 169 -0.02 -27.04 -3.67
CA ASN A 169 0.03 -28.47 -3.98
C ASN A 169 0.27 -28.66 -5.49
N GLU A 170 0.80 -29.82 -5.90
CA GLU A 170 1.08 -30.11 -7.32
C GLU A 170 -0.15 -29.91 -8.22
N GLN A 171 -1.36 -30.04 -7.66
CA GLN A 171 -2.62 -29.88 -8.37
C GLN A 171 -2.98 -28.42 -8.64
N GLU A 172 -2.71 -27.53 -7.68
CA GLU A 172 -2.82 -26.07 -7.84
C GLU A 172 -1.74 -25.53 -8.77
N GLN A 173 -0.51 -26.04 -8.68
CA GLN A 173 0.56 -25.71 -9.62
C GLN A 173 0.22 -26.16 -11.04
N ALA A 174 -0.32 -27.36 -11.20
CA ALA A 174 -0.79 -27.87 -12.49
C ALA A 174 -1.96 -27.03 -13.04
N MET A 175 -2.89 -26.59 -12.17
CA MET A 175 -4.01 -25.74 -12.56
C MET A 175 -3.55 -24.34 -12.97
N GLN A 176 -2.60 -23.76 -12.25
CA GLN A 176 -2.05 -22.45 -12.57
C GLN A 176 -1.18 -22.48 -13.83
N ALA A 177 -0.38 -23.54 -14.01
CA ALA A 177 0.38 -23.77 -15.24
C ALA A 177 -0.55 -23.96 -16.44
N TYR A 178 -1.64 -24.70 -16.29
CA TYR A 178 -2.67 -24.83 -17.32
C TYR A 178 -3.33 -23.49 -17.66
N GLN A 179 -3.60 -22.67 -16.65
CA GLN A 179 -4.21 -21.35 -16.84
C GLN A 179 -3.26 -20.35 -17.52
N GLN A 180 -1.96 -20.38 -17.18
CA GLN A 180 -0.92 -19.63 -17.90
C GLN A 180 -0.76 -20.12 -19.33
N GLN A 181 -0.84 -21.42 -19.58
CA GLN A 181 -0.79 -21.99 -20.92
C GLN A 181 -2.00 -21.55 -21.76
N LEU A 182 -3.20 -21.50 -21.16
CA LEU A 182 -4.39 -20.94 -21.80
C LEU A 182 -4.23 -19.45 -22.11
N GLN A 183 -3.64 -18.67 -21.21
CA GLN A 183 -3.34 -17.25 -21.45
C GLN A 183 -2.30 -17.05 -22.57
N ALA A 184 -1.25 -17.88 -22.61
CA ALA A 184 -0.24 -17.84 -23.66
C ALA A 184 -0.83 -18.24 -25.03
N MET A 185 -1.65 -19.29 -25.07
CA MET A 185 -2.39 -19.67 -26.28
C MET A 185 -3.38 -18.59 -26.71
N ALA A 186 -4.06 -17.92 -25.76
CA ALA A 186 -4.91 -16.78 -26.06
C ALA A 186 -4.12 -15.61 -26.66
N ALA A 187 -2.91 -15.33 -26.17
CA ALA A 187 -2.04 -14.29 -26.70
C ALA A 187 -1.46 -14.63 -28.10
N GLU A 188 -1.08 -15.89 -28.34
CA GLU A 188 -0.61 -16.33 -29.66
C GLU A 188 -1.74 -16.36 -30.71
N THR A 189 -2.94 -16.80 -30.31
CA THR A 189 -4.13 -16.72 -31.16
C THR A 189 -4.50 -15.26 -31.45
N TRP A 190 -4.31 -14.34 -30.49
CA TRP A 190 -4.51 -12.90 -30.66
C TRP A 190 -3.60 -12.30 -31.75
N LEU A 191 -2.32 -12.67 -31.79
CA LEU A 191 -1.38 -12.20 -32.82
C LEU A 191 -1.72 -12.75 -34.22
N ASN A 192 -2.20 -13.98 -34.31
CA ASN A 192 -2.58 -14.61 -35.59
C ASN A 192 -3.93 -14.10 -36.14
N LEU A 193 -4.87 -13.74 -35.27
CA LEU A 193 -6.19 -13.22 -35.67
C LEU A 193 -6.11 -11.83 -36.34
N GLN A 194 -5.15 -10.99 -35.94
CA GLN A 194 -4.94 -9.69 -36.60
C GLN A 194 -4.52 -9.81 -38.07
N ASN A 195 -3.92 -10.93 -38.47
CA ASN A 195 -3.39 -11.14 -39.83
C ASN A 195 -4.37 -11.85 -40.79
N SER A 196 -5.53 -12.32 -40.31
CA SER A 196 -6.51 -13.08 -41.11
C SER A 196 -7.93 -12.54 -40.97
N SER A 197 -8.12 -11.24 -41.25
CA SER A 197 -9.47 -10.66 -41.31
C SER A 197 -10.17 -11.07 -42.61
N LEU A 198 -11.20 -11.91 -42.51
CA LEU A 198 -12.09 -12.21 -43.63
C LEU A 198 -13.32 -11.30 -43.57
N TYR A 199 -13.41 -10.35 -44.50
CA TYR A 199 -14.58 -9.49 -44.64
C TYR A 199 -15.71 -10.26 -45.31
N ILE A 200 -16.82 -10.43 -44.60
CA ILE A 200 -18.01 -11.08 -45.15
C ILE A 200 -19.04 -10.00 -45.50
N SER A 201 -19.32 -9.85 -46.80
CA SER A 201 -20.35 -8.94 -47.30
C SER A 201 -21.74 -9.56 -47.15
N GLY A 202 -22.66 -8.90 -46.45
CA GLY A 202 -24.04 -9.37 -46.28
C GLY A 202 -24.96 -8.31 -45.69
N ARG A 203 -26.28 -8.56 -45.68
CA ARG A 203 -27.20 -7.69 -44.95
C ARG A 203 -26.88 -7.77 -43.45
N PRO A 204 -26.86 -6.64 -42.73
CA PRO A 204 -26.67 -6.66 -41.29
C PRO A 204 -27.81 -7.47 -40.64
N SER A 205 -27.44 -8.49 -39.87
CA SER A 205 -28.35 -9.31 -39.09
C SER A 205 -27.96 -9.22 -37.62
N ASN A 206 -28.96 -9.06 -36.75
CA ASN A 206 -28.74 -9.02 -35.30
C ASN A 206 -28.56 -10.41 -34.69
N THR A 207 -28.71 -11.47 -35.49
CA THR A 207 -28.55 -12.85 -35.05
C THR A 207 -27.79 -13.64 -36.10
N ILE A 208 -26.72 -14.30 -35.65
CA ILE A 208 -25.86 -15.16 -36.48
C ILE A 208 -25.98 -16.59 -35.96
N GLY A 209 -26.41 -17.49 -36.84
CA GLY A 209 -26.39 -18.92 -36.58
C GLY A 209 -25.04 -19.51 -37.00
N ILE A 210 -24.48 -20.39 -36.19
CA ILE A 210 -23.23 -21.10 -36.52
C ILE A 210 -23.54 -22.59 -36.51
N TYR A 211 -23.28 -23.26 -37.63
CA TYR A 211 -23.35 -24.71 -37.77
C TYR A 211 -21.94 -25.26 -37.92
N VAL A 212 -21.64 -26.32 -37.18
CA VAL A 212 -20.34 -26.99 -37.22
C VAL A 212 -20.56 -28.47 -37.49
N ASP A 213 -20.03 -28.95 -38.60
CA ASP A 213 -19.90 -30.37 -38.90
C ASP A 213 -18.42 -30.77 -38.71
N VAL A 214 -18.15 -31.45 -37.60
CA VAL A 214 -16.79 -31.84 -37.22
C VAL A 214 -16.27 -32.98 -38.10
N GLU A 215 -17.15 -33.89 -38.55
CA GLU A 215 -16.76 -35.04 -39.38
C GLU A 215 -16.45 -34.60 -40.82
N ALA A 216 -17.28 -33.71 -41.37
CA ALA A 216 -17.06 -33.14 -42.70
C ALA A 216 -16.01 -32.02 -42.71
N GLY A 217 -15.67 -31.46 -41.54
CA GLY A 217 -14.72 -30.36 -41.44
C GLY A 217 -15.29 -29.04 -41.94
N VAL A 218 -16.55 -28.74 -41.64
CA VAL A 218 -17.26 -27.58 -42.19
C VAL A 218 -17.81 -26.70 -41.07
N VAL A 219 -17.62 -25.39 -41.20
CA VAL A 219 -18.29 -24.36 -40.38
C VAL A 219 -19.10 -23.45 -41.28
N CYS A 220 -20.40 -23.36 -41.06
CA CYS A 220 -21.30 -22.48 -41.79
C CYS A 220 -21.85 -21.39 -40.87
N PHE A 221 -21.85 -20.15 -41.36
CA PHE A 221 -22.44 -18.98 -40.72
C PHE A 221 -23.73 -18.62 -41.45
N TYR A 222 -24.80 -18.34 -40.70
CA TYR A 222 -26.11 -18.00 -41.23
C TYR A 222 -26.60 -16.69 -40.64
N SER A 223 -27.30 -15.90 -41.45
CA SER A 223 -28.13 -14.79 -41.02
C SER A 223 -29.45 -15.36 -40.56
N VAL A 224 -29.76 -15.22 -39.27
CA VAL A 224 -31.02 -15.71 -38.70
C VAL A 224 -31.94 -14.53 -38.49
N GLY A 225 -32.97 -14.41 -39.35
CA GLY A 225 -33.99 -13.38 -39.25
C GLY A 225 -35.38 -13.97 -39.57
N ARG A 226 -36.17 -13.28 -40.40
CA ARG A 226 -37.43 -13.84 -40.93
C ARG A 226 -37.18 -15.06 -41.84
N GLU A 227 -36.04 -15.09 -42.51
CA GLU A 227 -35.55 -16.20 -43.32
C GLU A 227 -34.10 -16.52 -42.89
N VAL A 228 -33.72 -17.80 -42.98
CA VAL A 228 -32.34 -18.24 -42.70
C VAL A 228 -31.55 -18.22 -44.00
N ALA A 229 -30.52 -17.37 -44.07
CA ALA A 229 -29.66 -17.23 -45.25
C ALA A 229 -28.21 -17.60 -44.91
N LEU A 230 -27.58 -18.45 -45.72
CA LEU A 230 -26.16 -18.77 -45.56
C LEU A 230 -25.31 -17.53 -45.87
N ILE A 231 -24.49 -17.13 -44.89
CA ILE A 231 -23.56 -16.00 -44.97
C ILE A 231 -22.21 -16.47 -45.50
N HIS A 232 -21.66 -17.53 -44.90
CA HIS A 232 -20.31 -17.98 -45.22
C HIS A 232 -20.07 -19.44 -44.83
N THR A 233 -19.17 -20.11 -45.54
CA THR A 233 -18.76 -21.49 -45.25
C THR A 233 -17.23 -21.56 -45.22
N ILE A 234 -16.70 -22.09 -44.12
CA ILE A 234 -15.28 -22.36 -43.92
C ILE A 234 -15.09 -23.87 -43.92
N ASN A 235 -14.21 -24.36 -44.78
CA ASN A 235 -13.76 -25.74 -44.75
C ASN A 235 -12.45 -25.83 -43.98
N THR A 236 -12.42 -26.60 -42.90
CA THR A 236 -11.26 -26.74 -42.01
C THR A 236 -11.18 -28.15 -41.43
N ARG A 237 -9.98 -28.66 -41.19
CA ARG A 237 -9.80 -29.97 -40.53
C ARG A 237 -9.62 -29.77 -39.03
N PHE A 238 -10.57 -30.27 -38.25
CA PHE A 238 -10.50 -30.25 -36.79
C PHE A 238 -9.54 -31.33 -36.29
N THR A 239 -8.35 -30.94 -35.84
CA THR A 239 -7.34 -31.88 -35.32
C THR A 239 -7.34 -32.00 -33.79
N ARG A 240 -8.07 -31.12 -33.07
CA ARG A 240 -8.19 -31.04 -31.60
C ARG A 240 -9.54 -30.42 -31.20
N PRO A 241 -10.04 -30.64 -29.97
CA PRO A 241 -11.24 -29.95 -29.47
C PRO A 241 -11.04 -28.43 -29.51
N GLN A 242 -11.98 -27.72 -30.14
CA GLN A 242 -11.89 -26.28 -30.33
C GLN A 242 -12.80 -25.54 -29.35
N LEU A 243 -12.28 -24.44 -28.80
CA LEU A 243 -13.04 -23.47 -28.02
C LEU A 243 -13.53 -22.37 -28.96
N ALA A 244 -14.84 -22.13 -28.98
CA ALA A 244 -15.41 -20.98 -29.67
C ALA A 244 -15.35 -19.76 -28.74
N ALA A 245 -14.91 -18.61 -29.27
CA ALA A 245 -14.89 -17.35 -28.55
C ALA A 245 -15.54 -16.25 -29.41
N ILE A 246 -16.26 -15.35 -28.77
CA ILE A 246 -16.88 -14.18 -29.40
C ILE A 246 -16.17 -12.95 -28.85
N TRP A 247 -15.76 -12.05 -29.74
CA TRP A 247 -15.17 -10.77 -29.37
C TRP A 247 -16.07 -9.63 -29.84
N LEU A 248 -16.32 -8.67 -28.94
CA LEU A 248 -17.15 -7.50 -29.18
C LEU A 248 -16.27 -6.25 -29.18
N LYS A 249 -16.55 -5.31 -30.07
CA LYS A 249 -15.66 -4.18 -30.34
C LYS A 249 -15.88 -3.04 -29.35
N GLU A 250 -17.13 -2.80 -28.95
CA GLU A 250 -17.50 -1.69 -28.08
C GLU A 250 -18.10 -2.18 -26.76
N ALA A 251 -17.88 -1.41 -25.69
CA ALA A 251 -18.35 -1.78 -24.34
C ALA A 251 -19.89 -1.83 -24.20
N ALA A 252 -20.63 -1.30 -25.18
CA ALA A 252 -22.09 -1.34 -25.23
C ALA A 252 -22.64 -2.52 -26.05
N ASP A 253 -21.78 -3.27 -26.75
CA ASP A 253 -22.18 -4.45 -27.50
C ASP A 253 -22.51 -5.61 -26.54
N CYS A 254 -23.61 -6.33 -26.80
CA CYS A 254 -23.99 -7.51 -26.04
C CYS A 254 -24.17 -8.69 -26.98
N ALA A 255 -23.64 -9.86 -26.61
CA ALA A 255 -23.87 -11.12 -27.30
C ALA A 255 -24.27 -12.19 -26.29
N GLU A 256 -25.29 -12.97 -26.64
CA GLU A 256 -25.77 -14.10 -25.86
C GLU A 256 -25.59 -15.38 -26.68
N ILE A 257 -25.02 -16.42 -26.06
CA ILE A 257 -24.89 -17.74 -26.69
C ILE A 257 -26.13 -18.54 -26.32
N CYS A 258 -27.01 -18.73 -27.30
CA CYS A 258 -28.23 -19.51 -27.12
C CYS A 258 -28.05 -20.94 -27.67
N ASN A 259 -28.37 -21.94 -26.85
CA ASN A 259 -28.51 -23.31 -27.35
C ASN A 259 -29.83 -23.43 -28.12
N ILE A 260 -29.76 -23.73 -29.40
CA ILE A 260 -30.95 -24.08 -30.18
C ILE A 260 -31.27 -25.54 -29.86
N THR A 261 -32.22 -25.78 -28.96
CA THR A 261 -32.77 -27.12 -28.76
C THR A 261 -33.55 -27.52 -30.01
N PRO A 262 -33.21 -28.63 -30.69
CA PRO A 262 -34.03 -29.14 -31.78
C PRO A 262 -35.37 -29.62 -31.20
N HIS A 263 -36.48 -29.14 -31.77
CA HIS A 263 -37.81 -29.68 -31.54
C HIS A 263 -38.02 -31.00 -32.29
#